data_AF-A0A935BJP4-F1
#
_entry.id   AF-A0A935BJP4-F1
#
_cell.length_a   1.000
_cell.length_b   1.000
_cell.length_c   1.000
_cell.angle_alpha   90.00
_cell.angle_beta   90.00
_cell.angle_gamma   90.00
#
_symmetry.space_group_name_H-M   'P 1'
#
loop_
_entity.id
_entity.type
_entity.pdbx_description
1 polymer ?
#
loop_
_entity_poly.entity_id
_entity_poly.type
_entity_poly.pdbx_seq_one_letter_code
_entity_poly.pdbx_strand_id
1 'polypeptide(L)'
;MGGHLGPSYHGGRGRAEFTQEAYDWILRKYLSKTKPPLSAILPDARKEAARQGWIIPKDKTVQARIDEEPDWKIIAGREGEKALERTFPPVERDYTSLDLHEMWESDGRRMDVWCTWPDGSLGRPHAVIWRECRTRMPLALRIYKSESGELVINSWHPLLN
;
A
#
# COMPACT_ATOMS: atom_id res chain seq x y z
N MET A 1 44.06 31.51 32.69
CA MET A 1 42.61 31.24 32.60
C MET A 1 42.36 30.73 31.20
N GLY A 2 42.10 29.46 30.91
CA GLY A 2 41.23 28.53 31.64
C GLY A 2 39.99 28.29 30.78
N GLY A 3 40.11 27.53 29.70
CA GLY A 3 38.99 27.06 28.88
C GLY A 3 39.22 25.59 28.57
N HIS A 4 38.71 24.71 29.42
CA HIS A 4 38.77 23.26 29.25
C HIS A 4 38.03 22.82 27.99
N LEU A 5 38.74 22.14 27.09
CA LEU A 5 38.16 21.32 26.04
C LEU A 5 37.35 20.19 26.69
N GLY A 6 36.06 20.14 26.41
CA GLY A 6 35.15 19.07 26.87
C GLY A 6 35.56 17.68 26.35
N PRO A 7 35.11 16.61 27.02
CA PRO A 7 35.76 15.32 27.06
C PRO A 7 35.70 14.54 25.74
N SER A 8 36.80 13.83 25.50
CA SER A 8 37.04 12.77 24.52
C SER A 8 35.79 11.99 24.09
N TYR A 9 35.26 12.30 22.91
CA TYR A 9 34.31 11.44 22.22
C TYR A 9 35.03 10.15 21.80
N HIS A 10 34.86 9.09 22.59
CA HIS A 10 35.25 7.75 22.20
C HIS A 10 34.17 7.26 21.24
N GLY A 11 34.49 7.16 19.95
CA GLY A 11 33.56 6.70 18.92
C GLY A 11 32.79 5.45 19.37
N GLY A 12 31.50 5.40 19.04
CA GLY A 12 30.61 4.34 19.47
C GLY A 12 31.17 2.94 19.19
N ARG A 13 30.86 1.97 20.07
CA ARG A 13 31.21 0.56 19.86
C ARG A 13 30.83 0.13 18.44
N GLY A 14 31.72 -0.59 17.77
CA GLY A 14 31.45 -1.18 16.46
C GLY A 14 30.15 -1.99 16.46
N ARG A 15 29.50 -2.09 15.29
CA ARG A 15 28.28 -2.89 15.14
C ARG A 15 28.53 -4.31 15.66
N ALA A 16 27.60 -4.81 16.47
CA ALA A 16 27.69 -6.18 16.96
C ALA A 16 27.66 -7.13 15.77
N GLU A 17 28.40 -8.22 15.87
CA GLU A 17 28.39 -9.26 14.86
C GLU A 17 26.97 -9.83 14.70
N PHE A 18 26.54 -9.93 13.45
CA PHE A 18 25.23 -10.43 13.07
C PHE A 18 25.38 -11.10 11.71
N THR A 19 25.23 -12.42 11.66
CA THR A 19 25.33 -13.16 10.40
C THR A 19 24.18 -12.77 9.47
N GLN A 20 24.49 -12.60 8.19
CA GLN A 20 23.51 -12.16 7.18
C GLN A 20 22.36 -13.16 7.05
N GLU A 21 22.65 -14.47 7.14
CA GLU A 21 21.66 -15.53 7.02
C GLU A 21 20.63 -15.49 8.15
N ALA A 22 21.07 -15.19 9.39
CA ALA A 22 20.14 -15.03 10.51
C ALA A 22 19.31 -13.77 10.38
N TYR A 23 19.93 -12.68 9.91
CA TYR A 23 19.20 -11.44 9.64
C TYR A 23 18.12 -11.66 8.59
N ASP A 24 18.44 -12.30 7.46
CA ASP A 24 17.48 -12.58 6.39
C ASP A 24 16.35 -13.50 6.85
N TRP A 25 16.67 -14.50 7.68
CA TRP A 25 15.67 -15.39 8.27
C TRP A 25 14.70 -14.61 9.18
N ILE A 26 15.23 -13.78 10.07
CA ILE A 26 14.43 -12.95 10.98
C ILE A 26 13.59 -11.96 10.17
N LEU A 27 14.19 -11.27 9.21
CA LEU A 27 13.51 -10.28 8.37
C LEU A 27 12.37 -10.94 7.60
N ARG A 28 12.57 -12.11 7.00
CA ARG A 28 11.52 -12.86 6.29
C ARG A 28 10.34 -13.21 7.20
N LYS A 29 10.60 -13.64 8.44
CA LYS A 29 9.55 -13.94 9.42
C LYS A 29 8.83 -12.67 9.90
N TYR A 30 9.58 -11.57 10.02
CA TYR A 30 9.06 -10.27 10.46
C TYR A 30 8.20 -9.61 9.37
N LEU A 31 8.56 -9.75 8.10
CA LEU A 31 7.81 -9.28 6.93
C LEU A 31 6.66 -10.23 6.60
N SER A 32 5.74 -10.40 7.55
CA SER A 32 4.52 -11.20 7.42
C SER A 32 3.28 -10.36 7.72
N LYS A 33 2.19 -10.60 6.99
CA LYS A 33 0.88 -9.97 7.20
C LYS A 33 0.24 -10.30 8.55
N THR A 34 0.66 -11.38 9.21
CA THR A 34 0.26 -11.68 10.61
C THR A 34 0.90 -10.73 11.63
N LYS A 35 1.82 -9.86 11.19
CA LYS A 35 2.49 -8.83 11.99
C LYS A 35 3.08 -9.37 13.32
N PRO A 36 3.80 -10.51 13.34
CA PRO A 36 4.37 -11.03 14.57
C PRO A 36 5.36 -10.02 15.18
N PRO A 37 5.39 -9.87 16.51
CA PRO A 37 6.41 -9.07 17.18
C PRO A 37 7.75 -9.81 17.19
N LEU A 38 8.87 -9.07 17.27
CA LEU A 38 10.20 -9.71 17.33
C LEU A 38 10.34 -10.64 18.54
N SER A 39 9.70 -10.33 19.66
CA SER A 39 9.70 -11.20 20.85
C SER A 39 9.15 -12.61 20.57
N ALA A 40 8.27 -12.77 19.57
CA ALA A 40 7.77 -14.07 19.14
C ALA A 40 8.71 -14.78 18.15
N ILE A 41 9.49 -14.03 17.37
CA ILE A 41 10.36 -14.56 16.30
C ILE A 41 11.75 -14.94 16.84
N LEU A 42 12.31 -14.11 17.73
CA LEU A 42 13.68 -14.24 18.21
C LEU A 42 13.96 -15.56 18.96
N PRO A 43 13.04 -16.13 19.77
CA PRO A 43 13.27 -17.43 20.39
C PRO A 43 13.52 -18.54 19.37
N ASP A 44 12.75 -18.56 18.28
CA ASP A 44 12.91 -19.56 17.22
C ASP A 44 14.15 -19.27 16.36
N ALA A 45 14.44 -18.00 16.07
CA ALA A 45 15.67 -17.61 15.39
C ALA A 45 16.92 -18.06 16.17
N ARG A 46 16.91 -17.94 17.51
CA ARG A 46 18.03 -18.38 18.36
C ARG A 46 18.18 -19.91 18.41
N LYS A 47 17.08 -20.67 18.36
CA LYS A 47 17.13 -22.13 18.22
C LYS A 47 17.75 -22.53 16.87
N GLU A 48 17.35 -21.87 15.80
CA GLU A 48 17.91 -22.13 14.46
C GLU A 48 19.38 -21.73 14.39
N ALA A 49 19.75 -20.61 15.00
CA ALA A 49 21.14 -20.16 15.09
C ALA A 49 22.06 -21.20 15.75
N ALA A 50 21.59 -21.90 16.79
CA ALA A 50 22.35 -22.97 17.43
C ALA A 50 22.59 -24.17 16.49
N ARG A 51 21.71 -24.41 15.51
CA ARG A 51 21.87 -25.48 14.52
C ARG A 51 22.77 -25.08 13.36
N GLN A 52 22.66 -23.83 12.92
CA GLN A 52 23.31 -23.32 11.71
C GLN A 52 24.63 -22.60 12.00
N GLY A 53 24.98 -22.39 13.27
CA GLY A 53 26.16 -21.61 13.66
C GLY A 53 26.01 -20.11 13.44
N TRP A 54 24.78 -19.59 13.42
CA TRP A 54 24.54 -18.16 13.22
C TRP A 54 24.81 -17.33 14.47
N ILE A 55 25.16 -16.06 14.26
CA ILE A 55 25.37 -15.10 15.33
C ILE A 55 24.22 -14.10 15.31
N ILE A 56 23.43 -14.08 16.37
CA ILE A 56 22.33 -13.14 16.57
C ILE A 56 22.66 -12.25 17.77
N PRO A 57 22.76 -10.92 17.59
CA PRO A 57 23.08 -10.00 18.68
C PRO A 57 21.91 -9.88 19.69
N LYS A 58 22.03 -8.95 20.63
CA LYS A 58 20.95 -8.68 21.60
C LYS A 58 19.71 -8.15 20.86
N ASP A 59 18.53 -8.41 21.42
CA ASP A 59 17.23 -8.07 20.81
C ASP A 59 17.14 -6.60 20.38
N LYS A 60 17.66 -5.68 21.19
CA LYS A 60 17.72 -4.24 20.86
C LYS A 60 18.54 -3.95 19.59
N THR A 61 19.62 -4.69 19.36
CA THR A 61 20.45 -4.55 18.17
C THR A 61 19.73 -5.11 16.94
N VAL A 62 18.99 -6.21 17.09
CA VAL A 62 18.16 -6.75 16.00
C VAL A 62 17.06 -5.76 15.63
N GLN A 63 16.37 -5.20 16.63
CA GLN A 63 15.35 -4.17 16.40
C GLN A 63 15.94 -2.96 15.67
N ALA A 64 17.05 -2.41 16.16
CA ALA A 64 17.72 -1.27 15.51
C ALA A 64 18.11 -1.58 14.06
N ARG A 65 18.57 -2.81 13.76
CA ARG A 65 18.90 -3.21 12.38
C ARG A 65 17.66 -3.34 11.48
N ILE A 66 16.52 -3.72 12.04
CA ILE A 66 15.23 -3.75 11.32
C ILE A 66 14.69 -2.33 11.12
N ASP A 67 14.87 -1.44 12.09
CA ASP A 67 14.47 -0.04 11.99
C ASP A 67 15.28 0.73 10.93
N GLU A 68 16.45 0.21 10.53
CA GLU A 68 17.22 0.70 9.38
C GLU A 68 16.64 0.27 8.02
N GLU A 69 15.69 -0.66 7.99
CA GLU A 69 15.04 -1.06 6.74
C GLU A 69 14.11 0.05 6.25
N PRO A 70 14.03 0.25 4.92
CA PRO A 70 13.21 1.32 4.39
C PRO A 70 11.72 1.05 4.66
N ASP A 71 10.98 2.11 5.00
CA ASP A 71 9.56 2.04 5.35
C ASP A 71 8.73 1.28 4.30
N TRP A 72 9.02 1.48 3.01
CA TRP A 72 8.30 0.80 1.94
C TRP A 72 8.37 -0.73 2.04
N LYS A 73 9.51 -1.28 2.50
CA LYS A 73 9.70 -2.72 2.67
C LYS A 73 8.90 -3.25 3.84
N ILE A 74 8.92 -2.50 4.95
CA ILE A 74 8.12 -2.82 6.16
C ILE A 74 6.63 -2.79 5.83
N ILE A 75 6.17 -1.75 5.14
CA ILE A 75 4.76 -1.58 4.76
C ILE A 75 4.34 -2.66 3.77
N ALA A 76 5.11 -2.92 2.71
CA ALA A 76 4.80 -3.99 1.75
C ALA A 76 4.72 -5.36 2.44
N GLY A 77 5.69 -5.71 3.29
CA GLY A 77 5.76 -7.01 3.93
C GLY A 77 4.73 -7.22 5.04
N ARG A 78 4.43 -6.17 5.82
CA ARG A 78 3.54 -6.28 7.00
C ARG A 78 2.10 -5.85 6.71
N GLU A 79 1.88 -4.99 5.73
CA GLU A 79 0.55 -4.41 5.43
C GLU A 79 0.05 -4.76 4.02
N GLY A 80 0.96 -5.06 3.10
CA GLY A 80 0.66 -5.48 1.73
C GLY A 80 0.80 -4.36 0.69
N GLU A 81 0.78 -4.76 -0.58
CA GLU A 81 0.99 -3.87 -1.73
C GLU A 81 0.01 -2.69 -1.76
N LYS A 82 -1.28 -2.93 -1.53
CA LYS A 82 -2.28 -1.85 -1.49
C LYS A 82 -2.03 -0.82 -0.39
N ALA A 83 -1.43 -1.22 0.73
CA ALA A 83 -1.07 -0.29 1.78
C ALA A 83 0.14 0.56 1.34
N LEU A 84 1.13 -0.07 0.71
CA LEU A 84 2.26 0.63 0.11
C LEU A 84 1.81 1.62 -0.98
N GLU A 85 0.91 1.21 -1.87
CA GLU A 85 0.37 2.07 -2.93
C GLU A 85 -0.23 3.37 -2.38
N ARG A 86 -0.90 3.30 -1.22
CA ARG A 86 -1.51 4.46 -0.55
C ARG A 86 -0.49 5.41 0.08
N THR A 87 0.77 4.99 0.23
CA THR A 87 1.85 5.87 0.72
C THR A 87 2.38 6.78 -0.36
N PHE A 88 2.19 6.44 -1.64
CA PHE A 88 2.56 7.31 -2.73
C PHE A 88 1.60 8.51 -2.78
N PRO A 89 2.11 9.72 -3.06
CA PRO A 89 1.27 10.88 -3.23
C PRO A 89 0.28 10.64 -4.38
N PRO A 90 -0.98 11.11 -4.25
CA PRO A 90 -1.92 11.04 -5.35
C PRO A 90 -1.35 11.82 -6.55
N VAL A 91 -1.52 11.26 -7.75
CA VAL A 91 -1.14 11.96 -8.98
C VAL A 91 -2.11 13.11 -9.20
N GLU A 92 -1.62 14.34 -9.06
CA GLU A 92 -2.37 15.53 -9.43
C GLU A 92 -2.32 15.72 -10.95
N ARG A 93 -3.49 15.99 -11.55
CA ARG A 93 -3.62 16.35 -12.96
C ARG A 93 -4.33 17.69 -13.03
N ASP A 94 -3.68 18.66 -13.66
CA ASP A 94 -4.31 19.90 -14.04
C ASP A 94 -5.06 19.69 -15.36
N TYR A 95 -6.36 19.97 -15.35
CA TYR A 95 -7.24 19.87 -16.52
C TYR A 95 -7.68 21.24 -17.04
N THR A 96 -7.17 22.33 -16.46
CA THR A 96 -7.60 23.70 -16.83
C THR A 96 -7.14 24.12 -18.23
N SER A 97 -6.08 23.50 -18.74
CA SER A 97 -5.58 23.72 -20.09
C SER A 97 -6.35 22.95 -21.17
N LEU A 98 -7.23 22.03 -20.80
CA LEU A 98 -8.02 21.27 -21.76
C LEU A 98 -9.10 22.15 -22.38
N ASP A 99 -9.35 21.96 -23.67
CA ASP A 99 -10.56 22.45 -24.32
C ASP A 99 -11.80 21.69 -23.83
N LEU A 100 -12.97 22.33 -23.93
CA LEU A 100 -14.22 21.69 -23.53
C LEU A 100 -14.46 20.44 -24.38
N HIS A 101 -14.71 19.30 -23.72
CA HIS A 101 -14.85 17.98 -24.33
C HIS A 101 -13.58 17.38 -24.95
N GLU A 102 -12.40 17.93 -24.70
CA GLU A 102 -11.14 17.34 -25.18
C GLU A 102 -10.84 15.98 -24.54
N MET A 103 -11.17 15.82 -23.25
CA MET A 103 -10.95 14.58 -22.52
C MET A 103 -12.15 14.25 -21.64
N TRP A 104 -12.68 13.04 -21.80
CA TRP A 104 -13.67 12.47 -20.89
C TRP A 104 -13.07 11.28 -20.16
N GLU A 105 -13.55 11.05 -18.96
CA GLU A 105 -13.26 9.87 -18.17
C GLU A 105 -14.52 9.09 -17.89
N SER A 106 -14.36 7.80 -17.65
CA SER A 106 -15.42 6.91 -17.22
C SER A 106 -14.97 6.08 -16.04
N ASP A 107 -15.90 5.80 -15.14
CA ASP A 107 -15.71 4.81 -14.09
C ASP A 107 -16.98 3.99 -13.88
N GLY A 108 -16.79 2.76 -13.42
CA GLY A 108 -17.84 1.78 -13.15
C GLY A 108 -17.86 1.38 -11.68
N ARG A 109 -19.04 1.32 -11.07
CA ARG A 109 -19.17 0.91 -9.66
C ARG A 109 -20.38 0.05 -9.40
N ARG A 110 -20.17 -1.05 -8.68
CA ARG A 110 -21.22 -1.74 -7.92
C ARG A 110 -21.64 -0.91 -6.71
N MET A 111 -22.84 -0.35 -6.75
CA MET A 111 -23.36 0.49 -5.68
C MET A 111 -23.54 -0.28 -4.39
N ASP A 112 -23.29 0.34 -3.24
CA ASP A 112 -23.40 -0.26 -1.90
C ASP A 112 -24.84 -0.23 -1.34
N VAL A 113 -25.84 -0.16 -2.22
CA VAL A 113 -27.27 -0.19 -1.89
C VAL A 113 -27.96 -1.36 -2.58
N TRP A 114 -28.97 -1.91 -1.92
CA TRP A 114 -29.86 -2.92 -2.50
C TRP A 114 -31.05 -2.26 -3.18
N CYS A 115 -31.45 -2.77 -4.35
CA CYS A 115 -32.66 -2.34 -5.05
C CYS A 115 -33.45 -3.54 -5.56
N THR A 116 -34.77 -3.36 -5.66
CA THR A 116 -35.67 -4.27 -6.35
C THR A 116 -35.76 -3.86 -7.81
N TRP A 117 -35.47 -4.78 -8.72
CA TRP A 117 -35.55 -4.57 -10.16
C TRP A 117 -37.00 -4.71 -10.67
N PRO A 118 -37.32 -4.22 -11.88
CA PRO A 118 -38.67 -4.30 -12.44
C PRO A 118 -39.23 -5.72 -12.58
N ASP A 119 -38.37 -6.74 -12.70
CA ASP A 119 -38.77 -8.16 -12.72
C ASP A 119 -38.93 -8.77 -11.30
N GLY A 120 -38.84 -7.96 -10.25
CA GLY A 120 -38.99 -8.36 -8.86
C GLY A 120 -37.71 -8.92 -8.21
N SER A 121 -36.61 -9.08 -8.96
CA SER A 121 -35.35 -9.56 -8.39
C SER A 121 -34.68 -8.51 -7.50
N LEU A 122 -34.01 -8.97 -6.44
CA LEU A 122 -33.22 -8.12 -5.54
C LEU A 122 -31.74 -8.17 -5.94
N GLY A 123 -31.09 -7.01 -6.06
CA GLY A 123 -29.67 -6.96 -6.39
C GLY A 123 -29.02 -5.61 -6.08
N ARG A 124 -27.69 -5.58 -6.13
CA ARG A 124 -26.92 -4.34 -6.07
C ARG A 124 -26.69 -3.83 -7.49
N PRO A 125 -27.04 -2.59 -7.81
CA PRO A 125 -26.88 -2.07 -9.17
C PRO A 125 -25.41 -1.79 -9.49
N HIS A 126 -25.07 -1.96 -10.76
CA HIS A 126 -23.80 -1.56 -11.34
C HIS A 126 -24.02 -0.35 -12.21
N ALA A 127 -23.31 0.75 -11.97
CA ALA A 127 -23.44 1.94 -12.78
C ALA A 127 -22.13 2.29 -13.47
N VAL A 128 -22.23 2.85 -14.68
CA VAL A 128 -21.12 3.49 -15.39
C VAL A 128 -21.48 4.95 -15.60
N ILE A 129 -20.56 5.83 -15.22
CA ILE A 129 -20.67 7.28 -15.35
C ILE A 129 -19.58 7.80 -16.29
N TRP A 130 -19.95 8.72 -17.16
CA TRP A 130 -19.02 9.51 -17.97
C TRP A 130 -18.97 10.93 -17.45
N ARG A 131 -17.76 11.51 -17.40
CA ARG A 131 -17.54 12.87 -16.92
C ARG A 131 -16.60 13.62 -17.85
N GLU A 132 -16.89 14.88 -18.10
CA GLU A 132 -16.01 15.80 -18.80
C GLU A 132 -14.88 16.27 -17.85
N CYS A 133 -13.61 16.10 -18.22
CA CYS A 133 -12.49 16.26 -17.29
C CYS A 133 -12.24 17.72 -16.89
N ARG A 134 -12.44 18.69 -17.79
CA ARG A 134 -12.18 20.12 -17.51
C ARG A 134 -13.17 20.69 -16.50
N THR A 135 -14.46 20.48 -16.71
CA THR A 135 -15.57 21.04 -15.94
C THR A 135 -16.02 20.13 -14.79
N ARG A 136 -15.59 18.86 -14.79
CA ARG A 136 -16.06 17.80 -13.89
C ARG A 136 -17.57 17.53 -14.01
N MET A 137 -18.21 17.96 -15.09
CA MET A 137 -19.63 17.75 -15.31
C MET A 137 -19.92 16.28 -15.67
N PRO A 138 -20.84 15.60 -14.95
CA PRO A 138 -21.37 14.32 -15.39
C PRO A 138 -22.10 14.46 -16.72
N LEU A 139 -21.72 13.66 -17.71
CA LEU A 139 -22.31 13.68 -19.05
C LEU A 139 -23.37 12.59 -19.22
N ALA A 140 -23.10 11.39 -18.71
CA ALA A 140 -24.03 10.27 -18.81
C ALA A 140 -23.90 9.33 -17.61
N LEU A 141 -25.01 8.67 -17.28
CA LEU A 141 -25.09 7.60 -16.29
C LEU A 141 -25.96 6.47 -16.87
N ARG A 142 -25.49 5.23 -16.75
CA ARG A 142 -26.30 4.03 -17.00
C ARG A 142 -26.15 3.05 -15.86
N ILE A 143 -27.20 2.27 -15.63
CA ILE A 143 -27.31 1.34 -14.49
C ILE A 143 -27.85 0.00 -14.98
N TYR A 144 -27.11 -1.07 -14.73
CA TYR A 144 -27.46 -2.45 -15.08
C TYR A 144 -27.43 -3.34 -13.84
N LYS A 145 -28.00 -4.55 -13.96
CA LYS A 145 -27.99 -5.57 -12.90
C LYS A 145 -26.59 -6.10 -12.61
N SER A 146 -25.77 -6.21 -13.64
CA SER A 146 -24.41 -6.73 -13.60
C SER A 146 -23.49 -5.87 -14.45
N GLU A 147 -22.18 -5.99 -14.22
CA GLU A 147 -21.18 -5.42 -15.12
C GLU A 147 -21.22 -6.15 -16.47
N SER A 148 -21.27 -5.40 -17.56
CA SER A 148 -21.24 -5.94 -18.91
C SER A 148 -20.63 -4.93 -19.88
N GLY A 149 -20.09 -5.40 -21.01
CA GLY A 149 -19.64 -4.50 -22.08
C GLY A 149 -20.79 -3.66 -22.64
N GLU A 150 -22.01 -4.20 -22.63
CA GLU A 150 -23.21 -3.49 -23.06
C GLU A 150 -23.52 -2.27 -22.17
N LEU A 151 -23.36 -2.41 -20.84
CA LEU A 151 -23.49 -1.27 -19.92
C LEU A 151 -22.53 -0.14 -20.30
N VAL A 152 -21.27 -0.48 -20.62
CA VAL A 152 -20.26 0.51 -21.04
C VAL A 152 -20.66 1.16 -22.37
N ILE A 153 -20.97 0.37 -23.40
CA ILE A 153 -21.35 0.88 -24.73
C ILE A 153 -22.60 1.78 -24.64
N ASN A 154 -23.64 1.34 -23.94
CA ASN A 154 -24.89 2.08 -23.82
C ASN A 154 -24.79 3.32 -22.92
N SER A 155 -23.75 3.40 -22.08
CA SER A 155 -23.42 4.61 -21.32
C SER A 155 -22.73 5.66 -22.16
N TRP A 156 -22.00 5.24 -23.19
CA TRP A 156 -21.30 6.12 -24.13
C TRP A 156 -22.18 6.61 -25.27
N HIS A 157 -22.98 5.72 -25.87
CA HIS A 157 -23.76 6.00 -27.09
C HIS A 157 -24.59 7.30 -27.09
N PRO A 158 -25.23 7.73 -25.98
CA PRO A 158 -25.99 8.98 -25.95
C PRO A 158 -25.13 10.24 -26.15
N LEU A 159 -23.81 10.14 -25.97
CA LEU A 159 -22.88 11.26 -26.05
C LEU A 159 -22.33 11.49 -27.47
N LEU A 160 -22.65 10.62 -28.43
CA LEU A 160 -22.22 10.70 -29.82
C LEU A 160 -23.23 11.41 -30.74
N ASN A 161 -24.38 11.84 -30.21
CA ASN A 161 -25.50 12.39 -30.96
C ASN A 161 -25.64 13.90 -30.76
#